data_AF-A0AA38HV34-F1
#
_entry.id   AF-A0AA38HV34-F1
#
_cell.length_a   1.000
_cell.length_b   1.000
_cell.length_c   1.000
_cell.angle_alpha   90.00
_cell.angle_beta   90.00
_cell.angle_gamma   90.00
#
_symmetry.space_group_name_H-M   'P 1'
#
loop_
_entity.id
_entity.type
_entity.pdbx_description
1 polymer ?
#
loop_
_entity_poly.entity_id
_entity_poly.type
_entity_poly.pdbx_seq_one_letter_code
_entity_poly.pdbx_strand_id
1 'polypeptide(L)'
;MMYSLFTTAYQNFEVIEDTVVRNLEGRNCVSIDLQSNRELCNKMFDLSNFTQLTIMGNITATIEQHFLENSDLDCLDSLIIRGTQISTIRTHTFRNLSVETIGMSANDLKIIEKEAFLDLPKLKEVDLSVNKITNLRADFFARVPNLAQLDMGRNLVAILRKKSLDFLRENPAKKVDLNLEKNCIEVLEVGVFDGVTFSRVWLVDNLIRDLSDEFLYGCFRIGSISFADNPLSVKARQKLSLWLSRHNITADVPDFVDVKKSNLVLIGIMAFLVCLD
;
A
#
# COMPACT_ATOMS: atom_id res chain seq x y z
N MET A 1 2.73 -17.91 -24.23
CA MET A 1 4.11 -18.14 -24.74
C MET A 1 4.94 -16.85 -24.60
N MET A 2 5.04 -16.29 -23.39
CA MET A 2 5.82 -15.06 -23.14
C MET A 2 6.39 -15.08 -21.70
N TYR A 3 6.97 -16.23 -21.32
CA TYR A 3 7.59 -16.47 -20.01
C TYR A 3 9.11 -16.71 -20.11
N SER A 4 9.76 -16.41 -21.25
CA SER A 4 11.11 -16.90 -21.55
C SER A 4 12.19 -15.86 -21.89
N LEU A 5 12.12 -14.62 -21.39
CA LEU A 5 13.19 -13.63 -21.65
C LEU A 5 13.71 -12.85 -20.43
N PHE A 6 13.35 -13.21 -19.20
CA PHE A 6 13.76 -12.45 -18.00
C PHE A 6 14.59 -13.21 -16.96
N THR A 7 14.96 -14.46 -17.25
CA THR A 7 15.77 -15.28 -16.34
C THR A 7 17.18 -15.43 -16.88
N THR A 8 18.06 -14.50 -16.55
CA THR A 8 19.48 -14.86 -16.36
C THR A 8 19.64 -15.14 -14.87
N ALA A 9 19.36 -16.39 -14.50
CA ALA A 9 19.43 -16.91 -13.16
C ALA A 9 20.88 -16.90 -12.68
N TYR A 10 21.16 -16.19 -11.58
CA TYR A 10 22.41 -16.35 -10.84
C TYR A 10 22.09 -17.12 -9.57
N GLN A 11 22.10 -18.45 -9.69
CA GLN A 11 21.93 -19.34 -8.53
C GLN A 11 23.26 -19.42 -7.76
N ASN A 12 23.17 -19.38 -6.44
CA ASN A 12 24.25 -19.73 -5.49
C ASN A 12 25.46 -18.80 -5.43
N PHE A 13 25.24 -17.58 -4.95
CA PHE A 13 26.34 -16.75 -4.42
C PHE A 13 26.13 -16.51 -2.93
N GLU A 14 27.06 -16.98 -2.08
CA GLU A 14 27.19 -16.48 -0.69
C GLU A 14 27.53 -14.97 -0.67
N VAL A 15 28.06 -14.47 -1.79
CA VAL A 15 28.65 -13.14 -1.97
C VAL A 15 28.48 -12.72 -3.44
N ILE A 16 27.71 -11.67 -3.74
CA ILE A 16 27.64 -11.10 -5.10
C ILE A 16 28.79 -10.12 -5.23
N GLU A 17 29.85 -10.51 -5.93
CA GLU A 17 31.01 -9.63 -6.16
C GLU A 17 30.72 -8.58 -7.25
N ASP A 18 31.41 -7.42 -7.19
CA ASP A 18 31.36 -6.28 -8.14
C ASP A 18 31.37 -6.69 -9.63
N THR A 19 31.98 -7.83 -9.94
CA THR A 19 32.10 -8.39 -11.29
C THR A 19 30.76 -8.87 -11.88
N VAL A 20 29.77 -9.20 -11.04
CA VAL A 20 28.41 -9.60 -11.47
C VAL A 20 27.59 -8.39 -11.93
N VAL A 21 27.83 -7.23 -11.32
CA VAL A 21 27.13 -5.96 -11.61
C VAL A 21 27.65 -5.31 -12.91
N ARG A 22 28.94 -5.46 -13.21
CA ARG A 22 29.59 -4.90 -14.43
C ARG A 22 29.12 -5.53 -15.75
N ASN A 23 28.43 -6.66 -15.73
CA ASN A 23 27.95 -7.34 -16.94
C ASN A 23 26.56 -6.83 -17.44
N LEU A 24 26.08 -5.71 -16.89
CA LEU A 24 24.79 -5.07 -17.19
C LEU A 24 24.92 -3.75 -17.96
N GLU A 25 26.10 -3.45 -18.54
CA GLU A 25 26.29 -2.24 -19.36
C GLU A 25 25.17 -2.08 -20.40
N GLY A 26 24.40 -0.99 -20.28
CA GLY A 26 23.25 -0.67 -21.13
C GLY A 26 21.86 -0.99 -20.55
N ARG A 27 21.74 -1.46 -19.30
CA ARG A 27 20.46 -1.71 -18.64
C ARG A 27 20.33 -0.92 -17.33
N ASN A 28 19.24 -0.14 -17.20
CA ASN A 28 18.97 0.69 -16.02
C ASN A 28 18.41 -0.11 -14.81
N CYS A 29 18.12 -1.40 -14.97
CA CYS A 29 17.53 -2.24 -13.93
C CYS A 29 18.40 -3.47 -13.66
N VAL A 30 18.64 -3.76 -12.38
CA VAL A 30 19.34 -4.98 -11.93
C VAL A 30 18.36 -5.88 -11.18
N SER A 31 18.41 -7.19 -11.46
CA SER A 31 17.67 -8.20 -10.69
C SER A 31 18.62 -9.21 -10.08
N ILE A 32 18.42 -9.49 -8.79
CA ILE A 32 19.23 -10.37 -7.99
C ILE A 32 18.36 -11.53 -7.50
N ASP A 33 18.76 -12.75 -7.80
CA ASP A 33 18.10 -13.97 -7.32
C ASP A 33 18.90 -14.59 -6.16
N LEU A 34 18.32 -14.57 -4.96
CA LEU A 34 18.98 -14.98 -3.72
C LEU A 34 18.64 -16.41 -3.32
N GLN A 35 18.75 -17.35 -4.25
CA GLN A 35 18.33 -18.75 -4.03
C GLN A 35 19.00 -19.47 -2.84
N SER A 36 20.12 -18.95 -2.35
CA SER A 36 20.87 -19.52 -1.21
C SER A 36 21.13 -18.52 -0.05
N ASN A 37 20.72 -17.25 -0.16
CA ASN A 37 20.98 -16.25 0.88
C ASN A 37 19.81 -16.14 1.85
N ARG A 38 20.09 -16.28 3.15
CA ARG A 38 19.09 -16.17 4.22
C ARG A 38 18.84 -14.74 4.66
N GLU A 39 19.76 -13.82 4.38
CA GLU A 39 19.72 -12.43 4.81
C GLU A 39 20.17 -11.48 3.70
N LEU A 40 19.49 -10.34 3.58
CA LEU A 40 19.90 -9.18 2.78
C LEU A 40 20.77 -8.25 3.61
N CYS A 41 22.01 -8.01 3.18
CA CYS A 41 22.98 -7.17 3.91
C CYS A 41 23.51 -6.00 3.08
N ASN A 42 24.09 -5.01 3.77
CA ASN A 42 24.61 -3.75 3.21
C ASN A 42 25.87 -3.87 2.37
N LYS A 43 26.56 -4.99 2.46
CA LYS A 43 27.76 -5.22 1.66
C LYS A 43 27.29 -5.58 0.26
N MET A 44 27.72 -4.82 -0.75
CA MET A 44 27.96 -5.29 -2.14
C MET A 44 27.08 -4.80 -3.29
N PHE A 45 26.54 -3.57 -3.25
CA PHE A 45 25.96 -3.02 -4.48
C PHE A 45 26.52 -1.62 -4.78
N ASP A 46 27.44 -1.53 -5.75
CA ASP A 46 27.63 -0.30 -6.50
C ASP A 46 26.38 -0.10 -7.38
N LEU A 47 25.46 0.74 -6.91
CA LEU A 47 24.18 1.01 -7.57
C LEU A 47 24.19 2.34 -8.33
N SER A 48 25.36 2.97 -8.46
CA SER A 48 25.51 4.33 -8.98
C SER A 48 24.90 4.54 -10.38
N ASN A 49 24.79 3.47 -11.17
CA ASN A 49 24.23 3.49 -12.53
C ASN A 49 22.84 2.86 -12.69
N PHE A 50 22.20 2.37 -11.63
CA PHE A 50 20.90 1.69 -11.72
C PHE A 50 19.76 2.56 -11.21
N THR A 51 18.65 2.58 -11.96
CA THR A 51 17.40 3.21 -11.56
C THR A 51 16.46 2.28 -10.81
N GLN A 52 16.65 0.97 -10.94
CA GLN A 52 15.86 -0.02 -10.21
C GLN A 52 16.70 -1.22 -9.77
N LEU A 53 16.51 -1.62 -8.51
CA LEU A 53 17.02 -2.84 -7.92
C LEU A 53 15.85 -3.77 -7.60
N THR A 54 15.85 -4.97 -8.17
CA THR A 54 14.85 -6.00 -7.91
C THR A 54 15.48 -7.22 -7.27
N ILE A 55 15.08 -7.55 -6.06
CA ILE A 55 15.53 -8.69 -5.29
C ILE A 55 14.40 -9.71 -5.26
N MET A 56 14.71 -10.93 -5.69
CA MET A 56 13.81 -12.08 -5.65
C MET A 56 14.57 -13.29 -5.13
N GLY A 57 13.85 -14.36 -4.78
CA GLY A 57 14.46 -15.63 -4.42
C GLY A 57 13.66 -16.35 -3.36
N ASN A 58 13.65 -17.67 -3.37
CA ASN A 58 12.62 -18.42 -2.65
C ASN A 58 12.90 -18.67 -1.16
N ILE A 59 14.00 -18.17 -0.57
CA ILE A 59 14.41 -18.56 0.80
C ILE A 59 14.96 -17.42 1.70
N THR A 60 14.88 -16.16 1.27
CA THR A 60 15.49 -15.02 1.98
C THR A 60 14.64 -14.53 3.16
N ALA A 61 14.95 -15.01 4.36
CA ALA A 61 14.08 -14.79 5.52
C ALA A 61 14.16 -13.38 6.15
N THR A 62 15.27 -12.65 6.00
CA THR A 62 15.51 -11.39 6.73
C THR A 62 16.18 -10.29 5.91
N ILE A 63 15.95 -9.04 6.33
CA ILE A 63 16.73 -7.86 5.91
C ILE A 63 17.51 -7.34 7.12
N GLU A 64 18.77 -6.99 6.90
CA GLU A 64 19.59 -6.24 7.85
C GLU A 64 18.93 -4.88 8.16
N GLN A 65 19.18 -4.34 9.35
CA GLN A 65 18.82 -2.95 9.63
C GLN A 65 19.69 -2.01 8.79
N HIS A 66 19.20 -0.81 8.50
CA HIS A 66 19.95 0.18 7.71
C HIS A 66 20.30 -0.31 6.30
N PHE A 67 19.43 -1.14 5.69
CA PHE A 67 19.64 -1.71 4.36
C PHE A 67 19.84 -0.61 3.31
N LEU A 68 20.99 -0.63 2.62
CA LEU A 68 21.48 0.37 1.67
C LEU A 68 21.76 1.76 2.24
N GLU A 69 21.78 1.93 3.58
CA GLU A 69 22.16 3.20 4.19
C GLU A 69 23.65 3.48 3.88
N ASN A 70 23.93 4.68 3.35
CA ASN A 70 25.25 5.12 2.88
C ASN A 70 25.78 4.45 1.59
N SER A 71 24.94 3.68 0.88
CA SER A 71 25.24 3.27 -0.49
C SER A 71 25.12 4.46 -1.46
N ASP A 72 25.87 4.42 -2.57
CA ASP A 72 25.65 5.36 -3.68
C ASP A 72 24.38 4.94 -4.44
N LEU A 73 23.30 5.69 -4.21
CA LEU A 73 21.96 5.46 -4.73
C LEU A 73 21.48 6.63 -5.59
N ASP A 74 22.39 7.45 -6.12
CA ASP A 74 22.06 8.74 -6.74
C ASP A 74 21.07 8.59 -7.91
N CYS A 75 21.13 7.47 -8.61
CA CYS A 75 20.23 7.14 -9.72
C CYS A 75 19.06 6.21 -9.33
N LEU A 76 19.06 5.61 -8.12
CA LEU A 76 18.12 4.56 -7.76
C LEU A 76 16.73 5.14 -7.41
N ASP A 77 15.76 4.90 -8.29
CA ASP A 77 14.37 5.31 -8.09
C ASP A 77 13.54 4.22 -7.40
N SER A 78 13.84 2.94 -7.62
CA SER A 78 12.97 1.83 -7.20
C SER A 78 13.72 0.67 -6.55
N LEU A 79 13.28 0.28 -5.35
CA LEU A 79 13.72 -0.92 -4.65
C LEU A 79 12.56 -1.91 -4.55
N ILE A 80 12.65 -3.05 -5.21
CA ILE A 80 11.61 -4.08 -5.24
C ILE A 80 12.17 -5.36 -4.61
N ILE A 81 11.52 -5.87 -3.57
CA ILE A 81 11.90 -7.10 -2.85
C ILE A 81 10.67 -8.02 -2.81
N ARG A 82 10.62 -9.05 -3.66
CA ARG A 82 9.40 -9.84 -3.86
C ARG A 82 9.67 -11.34 -3.88
N GLY A 83 8.77 -12.12 -3.28
CA GLY A 83 8.86 -13.57 -3.28
C GLY A 83 9.96 -14.12 -2.38
N THR A 84 10.43 -13.33 -1.41
CA THR A 84 11.58 -13.63 -0.56
C THR A 84 11.26 -14.36 0.75
N GLN A 85 10.00 -14.47 1.17
CA GLN A 85 9.59 -15.01 2.49
C GLN A 85 10.02 -14.15 3.69
N ILE A 86 10.40 -12.90 3.45
CA ILE A 86 10.69 -11.95 4.53
C ILE A 86 9.44 -11.79 5.38
N SER A 87 9.60 -11.95 6.70
CA SER A 87 8.49 -11.90 7.65
C SER A 87 8.49 -10.67 8.55
N THR A 88 9.62 -9.96 8.63
CA THR A 88 9.80 -8.79 9.49
C THR A 88 10.58 -7.70 8.76
N ILE A 89 10.09 -6.46 8.80
CA ILE A 89 10.88 -5.26 8.50
C ILE A 89 11.25 -4.63 9.83
N ARG A 90 12.56 -4.52 10.09
CA ARG A 90 13.07 -4.04 11.37
C ARG A 90 13.11 -2.51 11.40
N THR A 91 13.26 -1.99 12.61
CA THR A 91 13.49 -0.57 12.86
C THR A 91 14.65 -0.08 11.99
N HIS A 92 14.44 1.03 11.28
CA HIS A 92 15.44 1.66 10.39
C HIS A 92 15.92 0.80 9.21
N THR A 93 15.22 -0.27 8.82
CA THR A 93 15.60 -1.07 7.65
C THR A 93 15.75 -0.23 6.38
N PHE A 94 14.87 0.72 6.08
CA PHE A 94 14.96 1.57 4.89
C PHE A 94 15.32 3.01 5.21
N ARG A 95 16.12 3.24 6.25
CA ARG A 95 16.40 4.60 6.71
C ARG A 95 17.25 5.37 5.69
N ASN A 96 16.94 6.66 5.49
CA ASN A 96 17.72 7.61 4.68
C ASN A 96 17.88 7.23 3.19
N LEU A 97 17.06 6.33 2.65
CA LEU A 97 17.13 5.99 1.23
C LEU A 97 16.53 7.10 0.36
N SER A 98 17.17 7.36 -0.78
CA SER A 98 16.72 8.35 -1.76
C SER A 98 15.90 7.72 -2.90
N VAL A 99 15.06 6.74 -2.60
CA VAL A 99 14.20 6.03 -3.57
C VAL A 99 12.80 6.64 -3.66
N GLU A 100 12.16 6.51 -4.82
CA GLU A 100 10.76 6.89 -5.04
C GLU A 100 9.77 5.75 -4.73
N THR A 101 10.18 4.50 -4.94
CA THR A 101 9.31 3.33 -4.77
C THR A 101 9.98 2.25 -3.92
N ILE A 102 9.28 1.75 -2.91
CA ILE A 102 9.64 0.53 -2.18
C ILE A 102 8.53 -0.50 -2.35
N GLY A 103 8.83 -1.57 -3.08
CA GLY A 103 7.93 -2.71 -3.26
C GLY A 103 8.37 -3.89 -2.41
N MET A 104 7.48 -4.41 -1.59
CA MET A 104 7.69 -5.59 -0.74
C MET A 104 6.52 -6.58 -0.82
N SER A 105 5.82 -6.60 -1.95
CA SER A 105 4.66 -7.46 -2.14
C SER A 105 5.03 -8.94 -2.29
N ALA A 106 4.04 -9.81 -2.03
CA ALA A 106 4.19 -11.27 -2.11
C ALA A 106 5.37 -11.81 -1.29
N ASN A 107 5.45 -11.39 -0.02
CA ASN A 107 6.34 -11.94 0.99
C ASN A 107 5.49 -12.58 2.12
N ASP A 108 6.12 -12.87 3.27
CA ASP A 108 5.46 -13.39 4.46
C ASP A 108 5.39 -12.34 5.57
N LEU A 109 5.37 -11.04 5.23
CA LEU A 109 5.49 -9.96 6.19
C LEU A 109 4.34 -9.99 7.20
N LYS A 110 4.70 -10.10 8.48
CA LYS A 110 3.78 -10.06 9.62
C LYS A 110 4.08 -8.88 10.53
N ILE A 111 5.37 -8.54 10.67
CA ILE A 111 5.84 -7.53 11.62
C ILE A 111 6.52 -6.41 10.83
N ILE A 112 6.05 -5.19 11.05
CA ILE A 112 6.78 -3.98 10.67
C ILE A 112 7.05 -3.27 11.98
N GLU A 113 8.32 -3.04 12.28
CA GLU A 113 8.72 -2.34 13.49
C GLU A 113 8.57 -0.82 13.33
N LYS A 114 8.66 -0.12 14.46
CA LYS A 114 8.62 1.34 14.49
C LYS A 114 9.75 1.91 13.64
N GLU A 115 9.46 2.95 12.87
CA GLU A 115 10.43 3.67 12.03
C GLU A 115 11.17 2.77 11.04
N ALA A 116 10.53 1.68 10.59
CA ALA A 116 11.06 0.86 9.50
C ALA A 116 11.28 1.69 8.21
N PHE A 117 10.39 2.65 7.96
CA PHE A 117 10.43 3.61 6.85
C PHE A 117 10.66 5.02 7.40
N LEU A 118 11.93 5.36 7.66
CA LEU A 118 12.34 6.62 8.28
C LEU A 118 13.17 7.47 7.32
N ASP A 119 12.92 8.77 7.26
CA ASP A 119 13.74 9.72 6.46
C ASP A 119 13.80 9.35 4.97
N LEU A 120 12.63 9.21 4.35
CA LEU A 120 12.50 8.85 2.93
C LEU A 120 11.89 10.02 2.15
N PRO A 121 12.66 11.10 1.88
CA PRO A 121 12.11 12.34 1.34
C PRO A 121 11.61 12.23 -0.10
N LYS A 122 12.13 11.29 -0.90
CA LYS A 122 11.70 11.08 -2.29
C LYS A 122 10.59 10.03 -2.44
N LEU A 123 10.29 9.27 -1.38
CA LEU A 123 9.36 8.15 -1.45
C LEU A 123 7.95 8.62 -1.81
N LYS A 124 7.41 8.02 -2.86
CA LYS A 124 6.08 8.25 -3.42
C LYS A 124 5.20 7.02 -3.31
N GLU A 125 5.76 5.82 -3.40
CA GLU A 125 4.98 4.59 -3.50
C GLU A 125 5.53 3.50 -2.59
N VAL A 126 4.62 2.88 -1.83
CA VAL A 126 4.92 1.72 -0.99
C VAL A 126 3.92 0.62 -1.29
N ASP A 127 4.42 -0.52 -1.76
CA ASP A 127 3.62 -1.72 -2.01
C ASP A 127 3.95 -2.81 -0.98
N LEU A 128 3.04 -3.03 -0.03
CA LEU A 128 3.07 -4.08 0.99
C LEU A 128 2.00 -5.14 0.72
N SER A 129 1.44 -5.19 -0.48
CA SER A 129 0.32 -6.08 -0.82
C SER A 129 0.71 -7.56 -0.80
N VAL A 130 -0.27 -8.45 -0.64
CA VAL A 130 -0.04 -9.91 -0.64
C VAL A 130 0.96 -10.31 0.45
N ASN A 131 0.64 -9.97 1.69
CA ASN A 131 1.45 -10.28 2.87
C ASN A 131 0.52 -10.79 4.00
N LYS A 132 1.03 -10.84 5.23
CA LYS A 132 0.32 -11.34 6.42
C LYS A 132 0.24 -10.27 7.52
N ILE A 133 0.19 -8.99 7.13
CA ILE A 133 0.17 -7.85 8.04
C ILE A 133 -1.21 -7.75 8.68
N THR A 134 -1.28 -7.71 10.00
CA THR A 134 -2.55 -7.70 10.75
C THR A 134 -2.99 -6.30 11.20
N ASN A 135 -2.08 -5.31 11.15
CA ASN A 135 -2.32 -3.97 11.68
C ASN A 135 -1.57 -2.92 10.86
N LEU A 136 -2.27 -1.84 10.49
CA LEU A 136 -1.62 -0.60 10.05
C LEU A 136 -1.35 0.30 11.25
N ARG A 137 -0.09 0.68 11.47
CA ARG A 137 0.29 1.64 12.52
C ARG A 137 1.02 2.82 11.89
N ALA A 138 0.74 4.03 12.38
CA ALA A 138 1.40 5.22 11.87
C ALA A 138 2.90 5.23 12.16
N ASP A 139 3.35 4.59 13.24
CA ASP A 139 4.75 4.59 13.63
C ASP A 139 5.64 3.70 12.76
N PHE A 140 5.10 2.96 11.78
CA PHE A 140 5.91 2.30 10.74
C PHE A 140 6.65 3.32 9.87
N PHE A 141 6.01 4.47 9.64
CA PHE A 141 6.45 5.54 8.74
C PHE A 141 6.75 6.79 9.54
N ALA A 142 7.84 7.47 9.21
CA ALA A 142 8.14 8.78 9.78
C ALA A 142 8.95 9.61 8.80
N ARG A 143 8.55 10.87 8.60
CA ARG A 143 9.20 11.80 7.66
C ARG A 143 9.21 11.23 6.23
N VAL A 144 8.00 10.96 5.73
CA VAL A 144 7.73 10.45 4.36
C VAL A 144 6.84 11.43 3.58
N PRO A 145 7.24 12.71 3.44
CA PRO A 145 6.34 13.82 3.10
C PRO A 145 5.76 13.76 1.68
N ASN A 146 6.28 12.88 0.83
CA ASN A 146 5.91 12.75 -0.58
C ASN A 146 5.11 11.48 -0.90
N LEU A 147 4.83 10.64 0.10
CA LEU A 147 4.09 9.40 -0.10
C LEU A 147 2.72 9.71 -0.70
N ALA A 148 2.46 9.12 -1.85
CA ALA A 148 1.28 9.33 -2.68
C ALA A 148 0.48 8.05 -2.88
N GLN A 149 1.11 6.88 -2.74
CA GLN A 149 0.44 5.60 -2.89
C GLN A 149 0.89 4.64 -1.79
N LEU A 150 -0.07 4.03 -1.12
CA LEU A 150 0.14 2.95 -0.18
C LEU A 150 -0.76 1.78 -0.56
N ASP A 151 -0.16 0.70 -1.02
CA ASP A 151 -0.86 -0.55 -1.27
C ASP A 151 -0.62 -1.53 -0.11
N MET A 152 -1.69 -1.87 0.61
CA MET A 152 -1.70 -2.94 1.59
C MET A 152 -2.82 -3.94 1.31
N GLY A 153 -3.25 -4.07 0.05
CA GLY A 153 -4.27 -5.04 -0.34
C GLY A 153 -3.80 -6.48 -0.08
N ARG A 154 -4.76 -7.41 0.09
CA ARG A 154 -4.47 -8.84 0.33
C ARG A 154 -3.56 -9.04 1.55
N ASN A 155 -3.93 -8.41 2.66
CA ASN A 155 -3.34 -8.58 3.98
C ASN A 155 -4.41 -9.08 4.98
N LEU A 156 -4.13 -8.99 6.27
CA LEU A 156 -4.99 -9.50 7.35
C LEU A 156 -5.42 -8.37 8.29
N VAL A 157 -5.48 -7.12 7.80
CA VAL A 157 -5.84 -5.96 8.63
C VAL A 157 -7.31 -6.05 9.02
N ALA A 158 -7.60 -6.08 10.33
CA ALA A 158 -8.97 -6.19 10.83
C ALA A 158 -9.58 -4.87 11.30
N ILE A 159 -8.76 -3.91 11.73
CA ILE A 159 -9.20 -2.65 12.30
C ILE A 159 -8.33 -1.52 11.77
N LEU A 160 -8.94 -0.50 11.18
CA LEU A 160 -8.28 0.78 10.95
C LEU A 160 -8.57 1.71 12.12
N ARG A 161 -7.53 1.97 12.92
CA ARG A 161 -7.63 2.84 14.08
C ARG A 161 -7.52 4.30 13.68
N LYS A 162 -8.06 5.20 14.48
CA LYS A 162 -8.08 6.65 14.25
C LYS A 162 -6.69 7.22 13.92
N LYS A 163 -5.65 6.66 14.52
CA LYS A 163 -4.25 7.08 14.35
C LYS A 163 -3.47 6.27 13.31
N SER A 164 -4.06 5.24 12.69
CA SER A 164 -3.34 4.35 11.78
C SER A 164 -2.71 5.08 10.58
N LEU A 165 -3.29 6.22 10.17
CA LEU A 165 -2.89 7.00 8.99
C LEU A 165 -2.28 8.37 9.34
N ASP A 166 -1.92 8.61 10.61
CA ASP A 166 -1.43 9.94 11.06
C ASP A 166 -0.18 10.41 10.29
N PHE A 167 0.68 9.49 9.83
CA PHE A 167 1.86 9.80 9.01
C PHE A 167 1.54 10.49 7.68
N LEU A 168 0.34 10.27 7.11
CA LEU A 168 -0.09 10.96 5.89
C LEU A 168 -0.49 12.42 6.14
N ARG A 169 -0.66 12.83 7.40
CA ARG A 169 -1.00 14.20 7.77
C ARG A 169 0.20 15.14 7.76
N GLU A 170 1.43 14.62 7.60
CA GLU A 170 2.64 15.42 7.44
C GLU A 170 2.55 16.37 6.24
N ASN A 171 1.82 15.97 5.18
CA ASN A 171 1.57 16.79 4.00
C ASN A 171 0.09 16.74 3.59
N PRO A 172 -0.80 17.53 4.21
CA PRO A 172 -2.24 17.44 3.99
C PRO A 172 -2.70 17.87 2.59
N ALA A 173 -1.83 18.56 1.83
CA ALA A 173 -2.10 18.94 0.45
C ALA A 173 -1.80 17.81 -0.56
N LYS A 174 -1.00 16.82 -0.16
CA LYS A 174 -0.70 15.65 -0.99
C LYS A 174 -1.94 14.78 -1.09
N LYS A 175 -2.32 14.43 -2.32
CA LYS A 175 -3.36 13.43 -2.56
C LYS A 175 -2.76 12.03 -2.45
N VAL A 176 -3.42 11.16 -1.70
CA VAL A 176 -2.98 9.79 -1.47
C VAL A 176 -3.96 8.79 -2.07
N ASP A 177 -3.44 7.75 -2.70
CA ASP A 177 -4.15 6.54 -3.07
C ASP A 177 -3.87 5.46 -2.01
N LEU A 178 -4.94 4.93 -1.40
CA LEU A 178 -4.84 3.94 -0.33
C LEU A 178 -5.59 2.67 -0.73
N ASN A 179 -4.84 1.60 -1.02
CA ASN A 179 -5.42 0.30 -1.34
C ASN A 179 -5.41 -0.61 -0.09
N LEU A 180 -6.61 -1.00 0.34
CA LEU A 180 -6.85 -1.93 1.44
C LEU A 180 -7.80 -3.07 1.01
N GLU A 181 -7.91 -3.31 -0.30
CA GLU A 181 -8.75 -4.39 -0.84
C GLU A 181 -8.36 -5.75 -0.25
N LYS A 182 -9.31 -6.68 -0.09
CA LYS A 182 -9.03 -8.06 0.33
C LYS A 182 -8.28 -8.12 1.66
N ASN A 183 -8.73 -7.33 2.62
CA ASN A 183 -8.29 -7.42 4.01
C ASN A 183 -9.41 -8.04 4.87
N CYS A 184 -9.29 -7.99 6.18
CA CYS A 184 -10.29 -8.47 7.12
C CYS A 184 -10.99 -7.31 7.85
N ILE A 185 -11.03 -6.11 7.26
CA ILE A 185 -11.42 -4.89 7.97
C ILE A 185 -12.89 -4.99 8.35
N GLU A 186 -13.18 -5.03 9.64
CA GLU A 186 -14.54 -5.01 10.19
C GLU A 186 -14.87 -3.66 10.84
N VAL A 187 -13.85 -2.97 11.37
CA VAL A 187 -14.01 -1.72 12.12
C VAL A 187 -13.17 -0.62 11.50
N LEU A 188 -13.85 0.47 11.16
CA LEU A 188 -13.26 1.76 10.81
C LEU A 188 -13.52 2.72 11.98
N GLU A 189 -12.48 3.10 12.72
CA GLU A 189 -12.65 4.06 13.81
C GLU A 189 -12.99 5.45 13.28
N VAL A 190 -13.85 6.17 14.02
CA VAL A 190 -14.23 7.55 13.70
C VAL A 190 -12.98 8.43 13.62
N GLY A 191 -12.87 9.12 12.48
CA GLY A 191 -11.79 10.05 12.20
C GLY A 191 -10.50 9.44 11.66
N VAL A 192 -10.50 8.16 11.28
CA VAL A 192 -9.33 7.52 10.65
C VAL A 192 -8.88 8.20 9.35
N PHE A 193 -9.80 8.81 8.61
CA PHE A 193 -9.51 9.57 7.38
C PHE A 193 -9.39 11.09 7.60
N ASP A 194 -9.60 11.57 8.83
CA ASP A 194 -9.55 13.01 9.11
C ASP A 194 -8.17 13.58 8.78
N GLY A 195 -8.13 14.79 8.21
CA GLY A 195 -6.90 15.52 7.96
C GLY A 195 -6.03 14.99 6.82
N VAL A 196 -6.45 13.92 6.13
CA VAL A 196 -5.77 13.38 4.95
C VAL A 196 -6.60 13.65 3.70
N THR A 197 -5.95 13.98 2.59
CA THR A 197 -6.61 14.16 1.29
C THR A 197 -6.40 12.92 0.45
N PHE A 198 -7.47 12.19 0.13
CA PHE A 198 -7.37 10.97 -0.68
C PHE A 198 -7.85 11.22 -2.10
N SER A 199 -7.06 10.76 -3.07
CA SER A 199 -7.54 10.58 -4.44
C SER A 199 -8.52 9.41 -4.48
N ARG A 200 -8.08 8.23 -4.00
CA ARG A 200 -8.85 6.99 -4.00
C ARG A 200 -8.60 6.17 -2.74
N VAL A 201 -9.67 5.57 -2.22
CA VAL A 201 -9.62 4.61 -1.11
C VAL A 201 -10.35 3.34 -1.54
N TRP A 202 -9.63 2.23 -1.64
CA TRP A 202 -10.21 0.93 -1.95
C TRP A 202 -10.37 0.12 -0.66
N LEU A 203 -11.63 -0.15 -0.28
CA LEU A 203 -12.00 -1.04 0.82
C LEU A 203 -12.75 -2.28 0.32
N VAL A 204 -12.60 -2.59 -0.97
CA VAL A 204 -13.27 -3.72 -1.64
C VAL A 204 -12.94 -5.04 -0.93
N ASP A 205 -13.90 -5.95 -0.83
CA ASP A 205 -13.70 -7.30 -0.29
C ASP A 205 -13.09 -7.25 1.13
N ASN A 206 -13.87 -6.69 2.05
CA ASN A 206 -13.56 -6.59 3.47
C ASN A 206 -14.79 -7.05 4.28
N LEU A 207 -14.75 -6.90 5.60
CA LEU A 207 -15.80 -7.37 6.51
C LEU A 207 -16.61 -6.22 7.14
N ILE A 208 -16.64 -5.05 6.50
CA ILE A 208 -17.31 -3.86 7.02
C ILE A 208 -18.83 -4.09 6.99
N ARG A 209 -19.46 -4.02 8.16
CA ARG A 209 -20.92 -4.17 8.30
C ARG A 209 -21.63 -2.84 8.51
N ASP A 210 -21.05 -1.97 9.32
CA ASP A 210 -21.70 -0.73 9.74
C ASP A 210 -20.84 0.50 9.47
N LEU A 211 -21.51 1.62 9.23
CA LEU A 211 -20.91 2.92 9.02
C LEU A 211 -21.64 3.92 9.92
N SER A 212 -20.91 4.60 10.80
CA SER A 212 -21.48 5.66 11.63
C SER A 212 -21.56 6.97 10.85
N ASP A 213 -22.46 7.87 11.27
CA ASP A 213 -22.57 9.18 10.63
C ASP A 213 -21.31 10.00 10.89
N GLU A 214 -20.76 9.90 12.10
CA GLU A 214 -19.52 10.55 12.52
C GLU A 214 -18.32 10.10 11.67
N PHE A 215 -18.26 8.83 11.28
CA PHE A 215 -17.22 8.36 10.36
C PHE A 215 -17.38 8.98 8.97
N LEU A 216 -18.60 8.97 8.41
CA LEU A 216 -18.87 9.52 7.07
C LEU A 216 -18.61 11.03 7.01
N TYR A 217 -18.87 11.77 8.09
CA TYR A 217 -18.53 13.20 8.17
C TYR A 217 -17.03 13.47 7.99
N GLY A 218 -16.15 12.56 8.40
CA GLY A 218 -14.69 12.68 8.23
C GLY A 218 -14.20 12.44 6.79
N CYS A 219 -15.01 11.80 5.94
CA CYS A 219 -14.63 11.36 4.59
C CYS A 219 -14.70 12.46 3.51
N PHE A 220 -14.85 13.74 3.89
CA PHE A 220 -15.11 14.85 2.96
C PHE A 220 -13.95 15.21 2.01
N ARG A 221 -12.73 14.74 2.31
CA ARG A 221 -11.53 14.96 1.47
C ARG A 221 -11.17 13.78 0.57
N ILE A 222 -12.11 12.85 0.38
CA ILE A 222 -11.91 11.67 -0.45
C ILE A 222 -12.51 11.93 -1.85
N GLY A 223 -11.71 11.73 -2.90
CA GLY A 223 -12.20 11.83 -4.29
C GLY A 223 -13.06 10.63 -4.69
N SER A 224 -12.57 9.43 -4.39
CA SER A 224 -13.26 8.17 -4.67
C SER A 224 -13.12 7.17 -3.53
N ILE A 225 -14.21 6.48 -3.16
CA ILE A 225 -14.18 5.41 -2.16
C ILE A 225 -15.01 4.22 -2.60
N SER A 226 -14.44 3.02 -2.55
CA SER A 226 -15.19 1.80 -2.87
C SER A 226 -15.36 0.94 -1.61
N PHE A 227 -16.62 0.55 -1.35
CA PHE A 227 -17.00 -0.39 -0.30
C PHE A 227 -17.49 -1.71 -0.89
N ALA A 228 -17.08 -2.03 -2.12
CA ALA A 228 -17.56 -3.22 -2.80
C ALA A 228 -17.25 -4.50 -2.05
N ASP A 229 -18.09 -5.51 -2.23
CA ASP A 229 -17.94 -6.83 -1.62
C ASP A 229 -17.76 -6.79 -0.08
N ASN A 230 -18.43 -5.85 0.58
CA ASN A 230 -18.52 -5.80 2.04
C ASN A 230 -19.93 -6.20 2.51
N PRO A 231 -20.05 -6.89 3.67
CA PRO A 231 -21.33 -7.29 4.24
C PRO A 231 -22.08 -6.11 4.91
N LEU A 232 -22.22 -4.98 4.22
CA LEU A 232 -22.88 -3.79 4.75
C LEU A 232 -24.31 -4.10 5.20
N SER A 233 -24.72 -3.57 6.35
CA SER A 233 -26.10 -3.64 6.83
C SER A 233 -27.00 -2.74 5.97
N VAL A 234 -28.31 -3.00 5.97
CA VAL A 234 -29.28 -2.16 5.26
C VAL A 234 -29.17 -0.70 5.72
N LYS A 235 -29.00 -0.48 7.03
CA LYS A 235 -28.82 0.85 7.61
C LYS A 235 -27.54 1.52 7.12
N ALA A 236 -26.43 0.79 7.06
CA ALA A 236 -25.16 1.32 6.54
C ALA A 236 -25.28 1.74 5.07
N ARG A 237 -25.93 0.92 4.23
CA ARG A 237 -26.21 1.26 2.83
C ARG A 237 -27.06 2.54 2.69
N GLN A 238 -28.09 2.69 3.52
CA GLN A 238 -28.93 3.90 3.53
C GLN A 238 -28.13 5.16 3.91
N LYS A 239 -27.31 5.08 4.97
CA LYS A 239 -26.43 6.18 5.38
C LYS A 239 -25.42 6.55 4.30
N LEU A 240 -24.76 5.54 3.71
CA LEU A 240 -23.80 5.74 2.63
C LEU A 240 -24.46 6.40 1.42
N SER A 241 -25.64 5.94 1.00
CA SER A 241 -26.42 6.54 -0.09
C SER A 241 -26.73 8.02 0.16
N LEU A 242 -27.28 8.31 1.35
CA LEU A 242 -27.63 9.66 1.74
C LEU A 242 -26.40 10.58 1.76
N TRP A 243 -25.28 10.07 2.28
CA TRP A 243 -24.02 10.79 2.30
C TRP A 243 -23.48 11.06 0.88
N LEU A 244 -23.44 10.05 0.00
CA LEU A 244 -22.99 10.18 -1.39
C LEU A 244 -23.85 11.15 -2.21
N SER A 245 -25.16 11.23 -1.93
CA SER A 245 -26.06 12.18 -2.60
C SER A 245 -25.76 13.64 -2.28
N ARG A 246 -25.10 13.91 -1.15
CA ARG A 246 -24.77 15.26 -0.66
C ARG A 246 -23.33 15.67 -0.94
N HIS A 247 -22.49 14.74 -1.40
CA HIS A 247 -21.07 14.97 -1.59
C HIS A 247 -20.63 14.62 -3.01
N ASN A 248 -19.66 15.38 -3.54
CA ASN A 248 -19.10 15.12 -4.86
C ASN A 248 -18.00 14.04 -4.79
N ILE A 249 -18.39 12.85 -4.34
CA ILE A 249 -17.51 11.69 -4.17
C ILE A 249 -17.97 10.60 -5.14
N THR A 250 -17.01 9.98 -5.82
CA THR A 250 -17.27 8.80 -6.64
C THR A 250 -17.25 7.58 -5.73
N ALA A 251 -18.24 6.71 -5.80
CA ALA A 251 -18.20 5.46 -5.06
C ALA A 251 -18.66 4.31 -5.92
N ASP A 252 -17.96 3.20 -5.79
CA ASP A 252 -18.36 1.91 -6.36
C ASP A 252 -18.93 1.07 -5.21
N VAL A 253 -20.24 0.84 -5.26
CA VAL A 253 -20.99 0.08 -4.25
C VAL A 253 -21.80 -0.98 -5.01
N PRO A 254 -21.64 -2.28 -4.72
CA PRO A 254 -22.42 -3.34 -5.32
C PRO A 254 -23.90 -3.10 -5.06
N ASP A 255 -24.72 -3.41 -6.05
CA ASP A 255 -26.18 -3.26 -6.05
C ASP A 255 -26.72 -1.82 -5.97
N PHE A 256 -25.86 -0.80 -6.10
CA PHE A 256 -26.31 0.57 -6.32
C PHE A 256 -26.50 0.87 -7.80
N VAL A 257 -27.76 1.03 -8.22
CA VAL A 257 -28.06 1.73 -9.46
C VAL A 257 -27.55 3.17 -9.30
N ASP A 258 -26.56 3.51 -10.11
CA ASP A 258 -25.85 4.78 -10.19
C ASP A 258 -26.81 6.00 -10.10
N VAL A 259 -27.03 6.52 -8.89
CA VAL A 259 -27.98 7.61 -8.61
C VAL A 259 -27.55 8.90 -9.31
N LYS A 260 -26.26 9.06 -9.65
CA LYS A 260 -25.74 10.24 -10.36
C LYS A 260 -25.93 10.19 -11.88
N LYS A 261 -26.13 9.00 -12.48
CA LYS A 261 -26.48 8.88 -13.91
C LYS A 261 -27.96 8.98 -14.20
N SER A 262 -28.79 8.92 -13.16
CA SER A 262 -30.25 8.96 -13.27
C SER A 262 -30.77 10.36 -12.99
N ASN A 263 -30.53 11.29 -13.92
CA ASN A 263 -31.03 12.68 -13.81
C ASN A 263 -32.52 12.73 -13.44
N LEU A 264 -32.80 13.41 -12.31
CA LEU A 264 -33.99 14.23 -12.01
C LEU A 264 -35.39 13.61 -11.92
N VAL A 265 -35.64 12.33 -12.22
CA VAL A 265 -37.00 11.75 -12.12
C VAL A 265 -37.18 10.76 -10.96
N LEU A 266 -36.12 10.09 -10.48
CA LEU A 266 -36.26 9.06 -9.44
C LEU A 266 -36.38 9.59 -8.00
N ILE A 267 -36.02 10.85 -7.74
CA ILE A 267 -36.03 11.44 -6.39
C ILE A 267 -37.47 11.50 -5.82
N GLY A 268 -38.50 11.51 -6.68
CA GLY A 268 -39.90 11.46 -6.25
C GLY A 268 -40.51 10.06 -6.07
N ILE A 269 -39.98 9.02 -6.73
CA ILE A 269 -40.65 7.70 -6.82
C ILE A 269 -40.07 6.70 -5.80
N MET A 270 -38.77 6.78 -5.49
CA MET A 270 -38.15 5.86 -4.50
C MET A 270 -38.56 6.15 -3.04
N ALA A 271 -39.06 7.35 -2.74
CA ALA A 271 -39.64 7.66 -1.43
C ALA A 271 -41.00 6.95 -1.20
N PHE A 272 -41.65 6.45 -2.26
CA PHE A 272 -42.99 5.86 -2.17
C PHE A 272 -43.01 4.33 -2.23
N LEU A 273 -41.93 3.68 -2.71
CA LEU A 273 -41.90 2.22 -2.93
C LEU A 273 -41.11 1.42 -1.87
N VAL A 274 -40.45 2.07 -0.91
CA VAL A 274 -39.71 1.38 0.19
C VAL A 274 -40.49 1.40 1.52
N CYS A 275 -41.76 1.81 1.50
CA CYS A 275 -42.68 1.73 2.64
C CYS A 275 -43.68 0.55 2.57
N LEU A 276 -43.45 -0.43 1.68
CA LEU A 276 -44.25 -1.66 1.60
C LEU A 276 -43.29 -2.86 1.52
N ASP A 277 -42.80 -3.26 2.70
CA ASP A 277 -42.69 -4.65 3.21
C ASP A 277 -41.87 -4.67 4.51
#